data_AF-A0A060CGX2-F1
#
_entry.id   AF-A0A060CGX2-F1
#
_cell.length_a   1.000
_cell.length_b   1.000
_cell.length_c   1.000
_cell.angle_alpha   90.00
_cell.angle_beta   90.00
_cell.angle_gamma   90.00
#
_symmetry.space_group_name_H-M   'P 1'
#
loop_
_entity.id
_entity.type
_entity.pdbx_description
1 polymer ?
#
loop_
_entity_poly.entity_id
_entity_poly.type
_entity_poly.pdbx_seq_one_letter_code
_entity_poly.pdbx_strand_id
1 'polypeptide(L)'
;TWKLWGSTEALMAAITDVNPPGTYYVKVCASKSGINSAYAQKSLDMTGWDAPPNDVIGLTATKITSNTTQVKLSWEANTDIDLKGYRVYVNGVLHSNILTDTTYTYTADQSGQYTFAVVAVDNSDNESANQATVTDVITCEPADVTGFTVQQSDAD
;
A
#
# COMPACT_ATOMS: atom_id res chain seq x y z
N THR A 1 -15.66 -31.43 6.05
CA THR A 1 -15.01 -32.76 6.19
C THR A 1 -13.58 -32.55 6.65
N TRP A 2 -12.98 -33.48 7.39
CA TRP A 2 -11.61 -33.32 7.90
C TRP A 2 -10.58 -33.67 6.83
N LYS A 3 -9.57 -32.82 6.65
CA LYS A 3 -8.42 -33.06 5.76
C LYS A 3 -7.17 -33.24 6.63
N LEU A 4 -6.43 -34.34 6.43
CA LEU A 4 -5.10 -34.49 7.03
C LEU A 4 -4.14 -33.55 6.30
N TRP A 5 -3.54 -32.61 7.03
CA TRP A 5 -2.59 -31.66 6.44
C TRP A 5 -1.15 -32.20 6.40
N GLY A 6 -0.77 -32.97 7.40
CA GLY A 6 0.55 -33.57 7.48
C GLY A 6 0.83 -34.18 8.85
N SER A 7 2.05 -34.67 9.01
CA SER A 7 2.61 -35.17 10.28
C SER A 7 3.96 -34.50 10.52
N THR A 8 4.29 -34.23 11.78
CA THR A 8 5.57 -33.63 12.16
C THR A 8 6.04 -34.20 13.50
N GLU A 9 7.36 -34.22 13.70
CA GLU A 9 7.98 -34.46 15.02
C GLU A 9 8.26 -33.16 15.78
N ALA A 10 8.13 -32.01 15.11
CA ALA A 10 8.31 -30.70 15.73
C ALA A 10 7.11 -30.31 16.60
N LEU A 11 7.35 -29.45 17.58
CA LEU A 11 6.30 -28.87 18.44
C LEU A 11 5.44 -27.81 17.73
N MET A 12 5.75 -27.50 16.47
CA MET A 12 5.02 -26.54 15.65
C MET A 12 4.89 -27.03 14.21
N ALA A 13 3.79 -26.66 13.56
CA ALA A 13 3.52 -26.91 12.15
C ALA A 13 2.79 -25.71 11.55
N ALA A 14 3.06 -25.43 10.27
CA ALA A 14 2.31 -24.47 9.48
C ALA A 14 1.29 -25.20 8.60
N ILE A 15 0.09 -24.64 8.51
CA ILE A 15 -0.95 -25.04 7.55
C ILE A 15 -0.97 -23.95 6.49
N THR A 16 -0.57 -24.29 5.26
CA THR A 16 -0.58 -23.38 4.10
C THR A 16 -1.90 -23.52 3.34
N ASP A 17 -2.11 -22.75 2.27
CA ASP A 17 -3.24 -22.94 1.32
C ASP A 17 -4.64 -23.04 1.97
N VAL A 18 -4.82 -22.32 3.07
CA VAL A 18 -6.13 -22.11 3.67
C VAL A 18 -6.88 -21.05 2.87
N ASN A 19 -8.20 -21.19 2.74
CA ASN A 19 -9.06 -20.28 1.98
C ASN A 19 -10.04 -19.55 2.92
N PRO A 20 -9.61 -18.51 3.64
CA PRO A 20 -10.48 -17.61 4.38
C PRO A 20 -11.39 -16.76 3.46
N PRO A 21 -12.42 -16.08 3.99
CA PRO A 21 -12.79 -16.01 5.41
C PRO A 21 -13.51 -17.27 5.91
N GLY A 22 -13.31 -17.61 7.18
CA GLY A 22 -14.05 -18.69 7.83
C GLY A 22 -13.44 -19.17 9.14
N THR A 23 -14.24 -19.88 9.92
CA THR A 23 -13.77 -20.57 11.12
C THR A 23 -13.14 -21.90 10.72
N TYR A 24 -11.85 -22.02 10.97
CA TYR A 24 -11.11 -23.27 10.81
C TYR A 24 -11.07 -24.02 12.14
N TYR A 25 -11.23 -25.34 12.08
CA TYR A 25 -10.97 -26.21 13.23
C TYR A 25 -9.73 -27.03 12.94
N VAL A 26 -8.75 -26.98 13.84
CA VAL A 26 -7.51 -27.74 13.75
C VAL A 26 -7.53 -28.83 14.80
N LYS A 27 -7.21 -30.05 14.37
CA LYS A 27 -7.04 -31.23 15.24
C LYS A 27 -5.61 -31.73 15.18
N VAL A 28 -5.07 -32.11 16.32
CA VAL A 28 -3.76 -32.77 16.44
C VAL A 28 -3.84 -33.96 17.37
N CYS A 29 -3.10 -35.03 17.05
CA CYS A 29 -2.93 -36.21 17.90
C CYS A 29 -1.49 -36.73 17.78
N ALA A 30 -1.03 -37.44 18.80
CA ALA A 30 0.21 -38.22 18.68
C ALA A 30 -0.08 -39.52 17.93
N SER A 31 0.84 -39.96 17.08
CA SER A 31 0.75 -41.24 16.36
C SER A 31 1.97 -42.11 16.64
N LYS A 32 1.76 -43.40 16.90
CA LYS A 32 2.82 -44.40 17.02
C LYS A 32 2.41 -45.67 16.29
N SER A 33 3.19 -46.07 15.29
CA SER A 33 2.92 -47.27 14.48
C SER A 33 1.50 -47.32 13.91
N GLY A 34 0.96 -46.18 13.48
CA GLY A 34 -0.40 -46.07 12.93
C GLY A 34 -1.53 -46.01 13.97
N ILE A 35 -1.19 -46.07 15.26
CA ILE A 35 -2.15 -45.91 16.36
C ILE A 35 -2.12 -44.44 16.82
N ASN A 36 -3.29 -43.79 16.78
CA ASN A 36 -3.45 -42.39 17.15
C ASN A 36 -3.99 -42.24 18.58
N SER A 37 -3.49 -41.24 19.31
CA SER A 37 -4.06 -40.80 20.58
C SER A 37 -5.41 -40.10 20.38
N ALA A 38 -6.06 -39.69 21.48
CA ALA A 38 -7.15 -38.74 21.41
C ALA A 38 -6.70 -37.44 20.70
N TYR A 39 -7.62 -36.82 19.96
CA TYR A 39 -7.38 -35.55 19.28
C TYR A 39 -7.61 -34.38 20.23
N ALA A 40 -6.67 -33.46 20.30
CA ALA A 40 -6.91 -32.10 20.78
C ALA A 40 -7.44 -31.25 19.62
N GLN A 41 -8.38 -30.34 19.90
CA GLN A 41 -9.00 -29.46 18.89
C GLN A 41 -9.00 -28.00 19.35
N LYS A 42 -8.74 -27.09 18.42
CA LYS A 42 -8.94 -25.65 18.60
C LYS A 42 -9.57 -25.04 17.34
N SER A 43 -10.37 -24.00 17.48
CA SER A 43 -10.86 -23.19 16.36
C SER A 43 -10.02 -21.93 16.19
N LEU A 44 -9.89 -21.47 14.95
CA LEU A 44 -9.28 -20.20 14.58
C LEU A 44 -10.20 -19.53 13.56
N ASP A 45 -10.65 -18.33 13.88
CA ASP A 45 -11.37 -17.48 12.93
C ASP A 45 -10.35 -16.79 12.05
N MET A 46 -10.42 -17.04 10.75
CA MET A 46 -9.61 -16.36 9.76
C MET A 46 -10.49 -15.36 9.03
N THR A 47 -10.21 -14.07 9.19
CA THR A 47 -10.96 -12.94 8.61
C THR A 47 -10.03 -12.06 7.76
N GLY A 48 -10.60 -11.30 6.83
CA GLY A 48 -9.86 -10.29 6.04
C GLY A 48 -8.89 -10.92 5.03
N TRP A 49 -9.41 -11.70 4.08
CA TRP A 49 -8.63 -12.21 2.92
C TRP A 49 -9.36 -11.99 1.59
N ASP A 50 -10.62 -11.53 1.64
CA ASP A 50 -11.46 -11.28 0.46
C ASP A 50 -12.37 -10.05 0.65
N ALA A 51 -12.18 -9.33 1.77
CA ALA A 51 -12.82 -8.04 1.95
C ALA A 51 -11.82 -6.99 1.49
N PRO A 52 -12.21 -6.07 0.59
CA PRO A 52 -11.32 -4.99 0.19
C PRO A 52 -10.81 -4.20 1.40
N PRO A 53 -9.57 -3.66 1.33
CA PRO A 53 -9.03 -2.86 2.41
C PRO A 53 -9.91 -1.67 2.78
N ASN A 54 -9.76 -1.20 4.02
CA ASN A 54 -10.26 0.12 4.39
C ASN A 54 -9.73 1.22 3.45
N ASP A 55 -10.49 2.30 3.27
CA ASP A 55 -10.04 3.43 2.46
C ASP A 55 -8.79 4.10 3.07
N VAL A 56 -7.93 4.63 2.20
CA VAL A 56 -6.79 5.45 2.64
C VAL A 56 -7.32 6.76 3.25
N ILE A 57 -6.72 7.19 4.35
CA ILE A 57 -7.06 8.46 5.01
C ILE A 57 -5.80 9.31 5.22
N GLY A 58 -6.01 10.60 5.49
CA GLY A 58 -4.91 11.54 5.74
C GLY A 58 -4.01 11.81 4.54
N LEU A 59 -4.49 11.56 3.31
CA LEU A 59 -3.72 11.86 2.09
C LEU A 59 -3.46 13.36 1.99
N THR A 60 -2.18 13.70 1.85
CA THR A 60 -1.68 15.06 1.70
C THR A 60 -0.67 15.12 0.56
N ALA A 61 -0.59 16.29 -0.08
CA ALA A 61 0.42 16.62 -1.09
C ALA A 61 1.24 17.81 -0.59
N THR A 62 2.56 17.67 -0.54
CA THR A 62 3.49 18.71 -0.10
C THR A 62 4.56 18.95 -1.17
N LYS A 63 4.65 20.17 -1.67
CA LYS A 63 5.71 20.57 -2.62
C LYS A 63 7.10 20.47 -1.98
N ILE A 64 8.06 19.97 -2.73
CA ILE A 64 9.46 19.93 -2.30
C ILE A 64 10.13 21.27 -2.63
N THR A 65 10.49 22.05 -1.62
CA THR A 65 11.00 23.43 -1.84
C THR A 65 12.33 23.50 -2.57
N SER A 66 13.16 22.46 -2.48
CA SER A 66 14.41 22.34 -3.23
C SER A 66 14.20 21.94 -4.69
N ASN A 67 12.99 21.48 -5.07
CA ASN A 67 12.66 21.10 -6.43
C ASN A 67 11.15 21.28 -6.69
N THR A 68 10.79 22.41 -7.32
CA THR A 68 9.39 22.80 -7.53
C THR A 68 8.62 21.87 -8.47
N THR A 69 9.30 21.01 -9.22
CA THR A 69 8.66 19.97 -10.05
C THR A 69 8.21 18.76 -9.24
N GLN A 70 8.60 18.67 -7.96
CA GLN A 70 8.32 17.51 -7.11
C GLN A 70 7.27 17.79 -6.05
N VAL A 71 6.37 16.82 -5.90
CA VAL A 71 5.38 16.77 -4.84
C VAL A 71 5.55 15.46 -4.09
N LYS A 72 5.69 15.56 -2.76
CA LYS A 72 5.65 14.42 -1.85
C LYS A 72 4.21 14.20 -1.40
N LEU A 73 3.68 13.03 -1.71
CA LEU A 73 2.46 12.49 -1.14
C LEU A 73 2.76 11.77 0.17
N SER A 74 1.87 11.92 1.14
CA SER A 74 1.88 11.15 2.39
C SER A 74 0.47 10.85 2.85
N TRP A 75 0.27 9.67 3.44
CA TRP A 75 -1.02 9.24 3.98
C TRP A 75 -0.80 8.45 5.28
N GLU A 76 -1.89 8.18 6.00
CA GLU A 76 -1.85 7.36 7.22
C GLU A 76 -1.72 5.88 6.87
N ALA A 77 -1.00 5.13 7.70
CA ALA A 77 -0.88 3.68 7.53
C ALA A 77 -2.25 3.00 7.72
N ASN A 78 -2.64 2.19 6.75
CA ASN A 78 -3.82 1.35 6.84
C ASN A 78 -3.57 0.17 7.79
N THR A 79 -4.57 -0.17 8.59
CA THR A 79 -4.51 -1.24 9.58
C THR A 79 -5.17 -2.53 9.11
N ASP A 80 -5.43 -2.68 7.82
CA ASP A 80 -5.95 -3.93 7.28
C ASP A 80 -4.99 -5.09 7.52
N ILE A 81 -5.55 -6.25 7.87
CA ILE A 81 -4.78 -7.40 8.33
C ILE A 81 -4.04 -8.10 7.19
N ASP A 82 -4.58 -8.01 5.97
CA ASP A 82 -4.04 -8.59 4.75
C ASP A 82 -3.57 -7.54 3.74
N LEU A 83 -3.29 -6.33 4.22
CA LEU A 83 -2.74 -5.26 3.38
C LEU A 83 -1.48 -5.73 2.65
N LYS A 84 -1.52 -5.64 1.32
CA LYS A 84 -0.37 -5.85 0.43
C LYS A 84 0.40 -4.56 0.20
N GLY A 85 -0.31 -3.42 0.12
CA GLY A 85 0.29 -2.10 -0.01
C GLY A 85 -0.66 -1.06 -0.61
N TYR A 86 -0.11 -0.10 -1.35
CA TYR A 86 -0.85 1.01 -1.94
C TYR A 86 -0.56 1.18 -3.42
N ARG A 87 -1.51 1.74 -4.16
CA ARG A 87 -1.34 2.24 -5.53
C ARG A 87 -1.59 3.72 -5.59
N VAL A 88 -0.76 4.42 -6.35
CA VAL A 88 -0.91 5.85 -6.62
C VAL A 88 -1.35 6.05 -8.06
N TYR A 89 -2.42 6.82 -8.22
CA TYR A 89 -2.93 7.28 -9.50
C TYR A 89 -2.66 8.78 -9.64
N VAL A 90 -2.26 9.19 -10.84
CA VAL A 90 -2.05 10.59 -11.22
C VAL A 90 -2.96 10.89 -12.40
N ASN A 91 -3.86 11.88 -12.25
CA ASN A 91 -4.87 12.23 -13.25
C ASN A 91 -5.69 11.02 -13.73
N GLY A 92 -6.00 10.11 -12.79
CA GLY A 92 -6.76 8.88 -13.06
C GLY A 92 -5.96 7.73 -13.66
N VAL A 93 -4.65 7.89 -13.91
CA VAL A 93 -3.79 6.85 -14.47
C VAL A 93 -2.90 6.26 -13.39
N LEU A 94 -2.83 4.92 -13.30
CA LEU A 94 -1.95 4.23 -12.38
C LEU A 94 -0.49 4.60 -12.66
N HIS A 95 0.21 5.09 -11.64
CA HIS A 95 1.56 5.64 -11.78
C HIS A 95 2.60 4.95 -10.91
N SER A 96 2.19 4.08 -9.99
CA SER A 96 3.09 3.31 -9.13
C SER A 96 2.91 1.80 -9.32
N ASN A 97 3.98 1.05 -9.01
CA ASN A 97 3.82 -0.34 -8.57
C ASN A 97 3.18 -0.36 -7.17
N ILE A 98 2.96 -1.55 -6.61
CA ILE A 98 2.58 -1.67 -5.20
C ILE A 98 3.65 -1.04 -4.31
N LEU A 99 3.22 -0.11 -3.45
CA LEU A 99 4.04 0.57 -2.46
C LEU A 99 3.77 -0.01 -1.08
N THR A 100 4.82 -0.28 -0.30
CA THR A 100 4.69 -0.67 1.12
C THR A 100 4.85 0.52 2.07
N ASP A 101 5.50 1.59 1.60
CA ASP A 101 5.64 2.84 2.35
C ASP A 101 4.35 3.67 2.27
N THR A 102 4.17 4.58 3.22
CA THR A 102 3.04 5.53 3.27
C THR A 102 3.38 6.89 2.65
N THR A 103 4.40 6.92 1.80
CA THR A 103 4.83 8.12 1.08
C THR A 103 5.22 7.81 -0.34
N TYR A 104 5.01 8.79 -1.23
CA TYR A 104 5.38 8.68 -2.64
C TYR A 104 5.77 10.05 -3.19
N THR A 105 6.89 10.14 -3.90
CA THR A 105 7.30 11.40 -4.55
C THR A 105 7.00 11.33 -6.04
N TYR A 106 6.12 12.21 -6.50
CA TYR A 106 5.86 12.42 -7.93
C TYR A 106 6.74 13.57 -8.45
N THR A 107 7.27 13.41 -9.66
CA THR A 107 7.99 14.46 -10.40
C THR A 107 7.18 14.80 -11.64
N ALA A 108 6.67 16.03 -11.71
CA ALA A 108 5.95 16.53 -12.87
C ALA A 108 6.91 16.84 -14.03
N ASP A 109 6.46 16.55 -15.24
CA ASP A 109 7.13 16.86 -16.49
C ASP A 109 6.68 18.21 -17.08
N GLN A 110 5.53 18.72 -16.64
CA GLN A 110 4.93 19.96 -17.11
C GLN A 110 4.19 20.69 -15.99
N SER A 111 4.02 21.99 -16.16
CA SER A 111 3.19 22.79 -15.27
C SER A 111 1.72 22.47 -15.47
N GLY A 112 0.97 22.39 -14.38
CA GLY A 112 -0.45 22.10 -14.45
C GLY A 112 -1.07 21.74 -13.12
N GLN A 113 -2.38 21.55 -13.16
CA GLN A 113 -3.12 20.95 -12.06
C GLN A 113 -3.01 19.42 -12.15
N TYR A 114 -2.66 18.80 -11.03
CA TYR A 114 -2.57 17.36 -10.89
C TYR A 114 -3.53 16.89 -9.81
N THR A 115 -4.32 15.87 -10.13
CA THR A 115 -5.11 15.12 -9.15
C THR A 115 -4.39 13.82 -8.81
N PHE A 116 -4.00 13.69 -7.56
CA PHE A 116 -3.42 12.48 -7.01
C PHE A 116 -4.50 11.67 -6.32
N ALA A 117 -4.50 10.36 -6.53
CA ALA A 117 -5.35 9.45 -5.80
C ALA A 117 -4.54 8.28 -5.26
N VAL A 118 -4.91 7.78 -4.08
CA VAL A 118 -4.29 6.62 -3.45
C VAL A 118 -5.37 5.64 -2.99
N VAL A 119 -5.15 4.37 -3.30
CA VAL A 119 -5.96 3.24 -2.81
C VAL A 119 -5.08 2.29 -2.02
N ALA A 120 -5.67 1.61 -1.04
CA ALA A 120 -5.06 0.47 -0.39
C ALA A 120 -5.38 -0.80 -1.19
N VAL A 121 -4.48 -1.77 -1.18
CA VAL A 121 -4.59 -3.04 -1.91
C VAL A 121 -4.30 -4.20 -0.98
N ASP A 122 -5.16 -5.23 -0.96
CA ASP A 122 -4.96 -6.45 -0.17
C ASP A 122 -4.12 -7.51 -0.92
N ASN A 123 -3.82 -8.62 -0.25
CA ASN A 123 -3.08 -9.75 -0.84
C ASN A 123 -3.85 -10.52 -1.92
N SER A 124 -5.16 -10.30 -2.03
CA SER A 124 -6.04 -10.81 -3.07
C SER A 124 -6.18 -9.85 -4.27
N ASP A 125 -5.41 -8.75 -4.27
CA ASP A 125 -5.42 -7.69 -5.28
C ASP A 125 -6.74 -6.88 -5.36
N ASN A 126 -7.57 -6.91 -4.32
CA ASN A 126 -8.71 -6.00 -4.20
C ASN A 126 -8.22 -4.61 -3.79
N GLU A 127 -8.78 -3.57 -4.42
CA GLU A 127 -8.56 -2.18 -4.04
C GLU A 127 -9.63 -1.69 -3.05
N SER A 128 -9.26 -0.77 -2.16
CA SER A 128 -10.23 -0.11 -1.28
C SER A 128 -11.41 0.49 -2.05
N ALA A 129 -12.58 0.51 -1.42
CA ALA A 129 -13.83 0.88 -2.08
C ALA A 129 -13.79 2.30 -2.67
N ASN A 130 -13.11 3.24 -1.99
CA ASN A 130 -12.91 4.60 -2.45
C ASN A 130 -11.41 4.92 -2.56
N GLN A 131 -11.12 5.90 -3.42
CA GLN A 131 -9.80 6.49 -3.53
C GLN A 131 -9.70 7.72 -2.63
N ALA A 132 -8.61 7.84 -1.87
CA ALA A 132 -8.27 9.11 -1.24
C ALA A 132 -7.73 10.05 -2.33
N THR A 133 -8.25 11.27 -2.44
CA THR A 133 -7.84 12.21 -3.50
C THR A 133 -7.34 13.53 -2.94
N VAL A 134 -6.28 14.07 -3.54
CA VAL A 134 -5.79 15.43 -3.29
C VAL A 134 -5.39 16.08 -4.62
N THR A 135 -5.62 17.38 -4.76
CA THR A 135 -5.24 18.15 -5.96
C THR A 135 -4.21 19.20 -5.59
N ASP A 136 -3.19 19.38 -6.44
CA ASP A 136 -2.19 20.44 -6.31
C ASP A 136 -1.85 21.01 -7.69
N VAL A 137 -1.31 22.23 -7.74
CA VAL A 137 -0.81 22.87 -8.95
C VAL A 137 0.70 22.87 -8.91
N ILE A 138 1.33 22.22 -9.89
CA ILE A 138 2.79 22.15 -9.99
C ILE A 138 3.27 23.16 -11.04
N THR A 139 4.37 23.85 -10.72
CA THR A 139 5.01 24.84 -11.60
C THR A 139 6.45 24.41 -11.84
N CYS A 140 6.74 24.04 -13.09
CA CYS A 140 8.03 23.58 -13.55
C CYS A 140 8.91 24.70 -14.11
N GLU A 141 8.33 25.84 -14.49
CA GLU A 141 9.09 26.98 -15.00
C GLU A 141 9.96 27.61 -13.90
N PRO A 142 11.17 28.08 -14.24
CA PRO A 142 11.99 28.86 -13.32
C PRO A 142 11.33 30.21 -13.03
N ALA A 143 11.72 30.84 -11.92
CA ALA A 143 11.29 32.20 -11.61
C ALA A 143 11.78 33.21 -12.66
N ASP A 144 10.97 34.22 -12.92
CA ASP A 144 11.33 35.33 -13.81
C ASP A 144 12.60 36.04 -13.34
N VAL A 145 13.40 36.52 -14.30
CA VAL A 145 14.53 37.40 -14.00
C VAL A 145 13.99 38.74 -13.50
N THR A 146 14.35 39.09 -12.27
CA THR A 146 14.02 40.39 -11.66
C THR A 146 15.29 41.18 -11.39
N GLY A 147 15.20 42.52 -11.40
CA GLY A 147 16.34 43.39 -11.09
C GLY A 147 17.40 43.49 -12.20
N PHE A 148 17.07 43.09 -13.43
CA PHE A 148 17.98 43.27 -14.57
C PHE A 148 18.20 44.75 -14.84
N THR A 149 19.46 45.20 -14.78
CA THR A 149 19.87 46.56 -15.13
C THR A 149 20.96 46.52 -16.18
N VAL A 150 20.96 47.50 -17.08
CA VAL A 150 22.02 47.73 -18.06
C VAL A 150 22.59 49.12 -17.79
N GLN A 151 23.92 49.20 -17.71
CA GLN A 151 24.64 50.47 -17.65
C GLN A 151 25.48 50.62 -18.92
N GLN A 152 25.41 51.80 -19.53
CA GLN A 152 26.28 52.17 -20.63
C GLN A 152 27.68 52.47 -20.08
N SER A 153 28.73 51.99 -20.76
CA SER A 153 30.10 52.38 -20.46
C SER A 153 30.31 53.84 -20.85
N ASP A 154 30.91 54.62 -19.95
CA ASP A 154 31.41 55.98 -20.27
C ASP A 154 32.77 55.95 -20.99
N ALA A 155 33.34 54.76 -21.21
CA ALA A 155 34.57 54.56 -21.96
C ALA A 155 34.26 54.07 -23.39
N ASP A 156 34.79 54.81 -24.37
CA ASP A 156 34.82 54.50 -25.81
C ASP A 156 35.70 53.28 -26.15
#